data_AF-S5YY69-F1
#
_entry.id   AF-S5YY69-F1
#
_cell.length_a   1.000
_cell.length_b   1.000
_cell.length_c   1.000
_cell.angle_alpha   90.00
_cell.angle_beta   90.00
_cell.angle_gamma   90.00
#
_symmetry.space_group_name_H-M   'P 1'
#
loop_
_entity.id
_entity.type
_entity.pdbx_description
1 polymer ?
#
loop_
_entity_poly.entity_id
_entity_poly.type
_entity_poly.pdbx_seq_one_letter_code
_entity_poly.pdbx_strand_id
1 'polypeptide(L)'
;MISQISAANAYHSALSSVAPTEPLPDGAKSAISDFSRVMDEMDRTAQGAMTGQADTHDLVQSIARAELALDTVTAIRDKVVEAYQELMRMPV
;
A
#
# COMPACT_ATOMS: atom_id res chain seq x y z
N MET A 1 -21.71 -13.97 40.31
CA MET A 1 -22.09 -13.34 39.03
C MET A 1 -21.01 -12.34 38.58
N ILE A 2 -19.77 -12.78 38.28
CA ILE A 2 -18.65 -11.88 37.94
C ILE A 2 -17.75 -12.53 36.87
N SER A 3 -18.32 -12.86 35.70
CA SER A 3 -17.53 -13.47 34.61
C SER A 3 -17.73 -12.81 33.24
N GLN A 4 -18.75 -11.96 33.06
CA GLN A 4 -18.97 -11.30 31.77
C GLN A 4 -18.05 -10.08 31.56
N ILE A 5 -17.71 -9.35 32.63
CA ILE A 5 -16.84 -8.17 32.55
C ILE A 5 -15.38 -8.57 32.29
N SER A 6 -14.92 -9.70 32.85
CA SER A 6 -13.57 -10.21 32.60
C SER A 6 -13.41 -10.76 31.17
N ALA A 7 -14.44 -11.41 30.63
CA ALA A 7 -14.44 -11.88 29.24
C ALA A 7 -14.37 -10.71 28.25
N ALA A 8 -15.12 -9.62 28.49
CA ALA A 8 -15.06 -8.43 27.64
C ALA A 8 -13.67 -7.78 27.63
N ASN A 9 -13.01 -7.68 28.80
CA ASN A 9 -11.66 -7.15 28.90
C ASN A 9 -10.61 -8.08 28.26
N ALA A 10 -10.75 -9.40 28.42
CA ALA A 10 -9.87 -10.38 27.79
C ALA A 10 -10.00 -10.37 26.26
N TYR A 11 -11.23 -10.18 25.74
CA TYR A 11 -11.48 -10.03 24.31
C TYR A 11 -10.84 -8.75 23.76
N HIS A 12 -10.87 -7.66 24.53
CA HIS A 12 -10.25 -6.39 24.15
C HIS A 12 -8.72 -6.45 24.15
N SER A 13 -8.11 -7.18 25.10
CA SER A 13 -6.66 -7.43 25.11
C SER A 13 -6.20 -8.37 23.98
N ALA A 14 -7.05 -9.34 23.60
CA ALA A 14 -6.75 -10.23 22.47
C ALA A 14 -6.85 -9.52 21.11
N LEU A 15 -7.79 -8.57 20.96
CA LEU A 15 -7.90 -7.74 19.76
C LEU A 15 -6.69 -6.82 19.56
N SER A 16 -6.13 -6.30 20.65
CA SER A 16 -4.95 -5.43 20.59
C SER A 16 -3.65 -6.19 20.29
N SER A 17 -3.59 -7.49 20.56
CA SER A 17 -2.48 -8.36 20.13
C SER A 17 -2.57 -8.83 18.67
N VAL A 18 -3.72 -8.64 18.00
CA VAL A 18 -3.93 -8.98 16.57
C VAL A 18 -3.73 -7.76 15.66
N ALA A 19 -3.62 -6.57 16.23
CA ALA A 19 -3.21 -5.39 15.46
C ALA A 19 -1.75 -5.57 14.99
N PRO A 20 -1.42 -5.26 13.73
CA PRO A 20 -0.03 -5.27 13.27
C PRO A 20 0.82 -4.41 14.19
N THR A 21 1.68 -5.05 14.97
CA THR A 21 2.57 -4.41 15.94
C THR A 21 3.71 -3.66 15.24
N GLU A 22 3.97 -3.96 13.97
CA GLU A 22 4.95 -3.25 13.15
C GLU A 22 4.26 -2.19 12.29
N PRO A 23 4.61 -0.89 12.48
CA PRO A 23 4.23 0.16 11.57
C PRO A 23 4.73 -0.15 10.16
N LEU A 24 3.96 0.23 9.13
CA LEU A 24 4.43 0.19 7.75
C LEU A 24 5.81 0.86 7.66
N PRO A 25 6.82 0.22 7.05
CA PRO A 25 8.15 0.81 6.90
C PRO A 25 8.04 2.20 6.27
N ASP A 26 8.79 3.19 6.74
CA ASP A 26 8.70 4.54 6.21
C ASP A 26 9.02 4.60 4.70
N GLY A 27 9.83 3.67 4.20
CA GLY A 27 10.07 3.47 2.76
C GLY A 27 8.82 3.05 1.96
N ALA A 28 7.85 2.37 2.58
CA ALA A 28 6.59 2.03 1.94
C ALA A 28 5.71 3.27 1.77
N LYS A 29 5.67 4.15 2.77
CA LYS A 29 4.92 5.42 2.67
C LYS A 29 5.51 6.33 1.60
N SER A 30 6.85 6.44 1.51
CA SER A 30 7.49 7.23 0.46
C SER A 30 7.23 6.64 -0.91
N ALA A 31 7.32 5.33 -1.08
CA ALA A 31 7.03 4.67 -2.36
C ALA A 31 5.58 4.91 -2.84
N ILE A 32 4.60 4.88 -1.93
CA ILE A 32 3.21 5.21 -2.25
C ILE A 32 3.07 6.68 -2.69
N SER A 33 3.74 7.60 -1.99
CA SER A 33 3.74 9.02 -2.36
C SER A 33 4.41 9.27 -3.72
N ASP A 34 5.51 8.57 -3.99
CA ASP A 34 6.25 8.69 -5.25
C ASP A 34 5.44 8.09 -6.40
N PHE A 35 4.75 6.97 -6.17
CA PHE A 35 3.81 6.39 -7.14
C PHE A 35 2.72 7.39 -7.55
N SER A 36 2.08 8.06 -6.57
CA SER A 36 1.08 9.10 -6.87
C SER A 36 1.64 10.21 -7.76
N ARG A 37 2.87 10.65 -7.50
CA ARG A 37 3.52 11.70 -8.30
C ARG A 37 3.84 11.23 -9.72
N VAL A 38 4.32 10.00 -9.87
CA VAL A 38 4.58 9.41 -11.19
C VAL A 38 3.28 9.28 -11.98
N MET A 39 2.18 8.94 -11.30
CA MET A 39 0.86 8.80 -11.91
C MET A 39 0.32 10.14 -12.42
N ASP A 40 0.42 11.20 -11.61
CA ASP A 40 0.03 12.56 -12.01
C ASP A 40 0.83 13.05 -13.24
N GLU A 41 2.12 12.72 -13.31
CA GLU A 41 2.98 13.09 -14.43
C GLU A 41 2.63 12.32 -15.71
N MET A 42 2.30 11.03 -15.58
CA MET A 42 1.82 10.23 -16.71
C MET A 42 0.51 10.82 -17.26
N ASP A 43 -0.43 11.20 -16.39
CA ASP A 43 -1.71 11.79 -16.82
C ASP A 43 -1.54 13.10 -17.58
N ARG A 44 -0.63 13.98 -17.12
CA ARG A 44 -0.29 15.21 -17.85
C ARG A 44 0.32 14.92 -19.21
N THR A 45 1.24 13.96 -19.26
CA THR A 45 1.91 13.56 -20.50
C THR A 45 0.92 12.93 -21.47
N ALA A 46 0.00 12.10 -20.98
CA ALA A 46 -1.06 11.49 -21.77
C ALA A 46 -2.02 12.55 -22.35
N GLN A 47 -2.44 13.53 -21.55
CA GLN A 47 -3.26 14.66 -22.04
C GLN A 47 -2.53 15.47 -23.11
N GLY A 48 -1.23 15.74 -22.90
CA GLY A 48 -0.38 16.40 -23.89
C GLY A 48 -0.29 15.58 -25.19
N ALA A 49 -0.09 14.28 -25.10
CA ALA A 49 0.03 13.40 -26.27
C ALA A 49 -1.29 13.30 -27.04
N MET A 50 -2.43 13.20 -26.35
CA MET A 50 -3.76 13.17 -26.97
C MET A 50 -4.11 14.49 -27.70
N THR A 51 -3.56 15.62 -27.24
CA THR A 51 -3.74 16.94 -27.87
C THR A 51 -2.64 17.28 -28.89
N GLY A 52 -1.67 16.37 -29.10
CA GLY A 52 -0.52 16.58 -29.99
C GLY A 52 0.54 17.55 -29.46
N GLN A 53 0.46 17.91 -28.18
CA GLN A 53 1.38 18.83 -27.50
C GLN A 53 2.59 18.13 -26.86
N ALA A 54 2.49 16.84 -26.59
CA ALA A 54 3.60 16.01 -26.08
C ALA A 54 3.94 14.90 -27.08
N ASP A 55 5.23 14.52 -27.13
CA ASP A 55 5.70 13.46 -28.02
C ASP A 55 5.15 12.09 -27.55
N THR A 56 4.88 11.20 -28.50
CA THR A 56 4.49 9.81 -28.18
C THR A 56 5.63 9.08 -27.48
N HIS A 57 6.88 9.46 -27.74
CA HIS A 57 8.04 8.93 -27.01
C HIS A 57 8.01 9.28 -25.52
N ASP A 58 7.65 10.52 -25.19
CA ASP A 58 7.53 10.97 -23.80
C ASP A 58 6.41 10.22 -23.07
N LEU A 59 5.31 9.94 -23.77
CA LEU A 59 4.22 9.11 -23.24
C LEU A 59 4.73 7.70 -22.90
N VAL A 60 5.41 7.02 -23.83
CA VAL A 60 5.97 5.68 -23.59
C VAL A 60 6.96 5.69 -22.41
N GLN A 61 7.80 6.73 -22.33
CA GLN A 61 8.72 6.87 -21.21
C GLN A 61 7.99 7.06 -19.88
N SER A 62 6.91 7.84 -19.84
CA SER A 62 6.10 8.04 -18.63
C SER A 62 5.41 6.74 -18.20
N ILE A 63 4.93 5.94 -19.14
CA ILE A 63 4.33 4.61 -18.87
C ILE A 63 5.38 3.67 -18.28
N ALA A 64 6.59 3.63 -18.84
CA ALA A 64 7.67 2.79 -18.31
C ALA A 64 8.06 3.18 -16.86
N ARG A 65 8.02 4.48 -16.52
CA ARG A 65 8.22 4.92 -15.13
C ARG A 65 7.06 4.52 -14.22
N ALA A 66 5.83 4.61 -14.71
CA ALA A 66 4.64 4.20 -13.96
C ALA A 66 4.63 2.69 -13.69
N GLU A 67 5.09 1.87 -14.64
CA GLU A 67 5.23 0.42 -14.48
C GLU A 67 6.19 0.07 -13.33
N LEU A 68 7.38 0.69 -13.29
CA LEU A 68 8.34 0.48 -12.19
C LEU A 68 7.77 0.88 -10.82
N ALA A 69 7.02 1.99 -10.77
CA ALA A 69 6.39 2.44 -9.55
C ALA A 69 5.26 1.48 -9.11
N LEU A 70 4.48 0.95 -10.06
CA LEU A 70 3.42 -0.03 -9.82
C LEU A 70 3.98 -1.35 -9.26
N ASP A 71 5.11 -1.82 -9.79
CA ASP A 71 5.79 -3.02 -9.27
C ASP A 71 6.17 -2.85 -7.80
N THR A 72 6.69 -1.68 -7.45
CA THR A 72 7.07 -1.34 -6.07
C THR A 72 5.85 -1.33 -5.14
N VAL A 73 4.74 -0.72 -5.57
CA VAL A 73 3.50 -0.69 -4.80
C VAL A 73 2.90 -2.08 -4.63
N THR A 74 2.98 -2.92 -5.66
CA THR A 74 2.50 -4.32 -5.60
C THR A 74 3.33 -5.14 -4.61
N ALA A 75 4.65 -4.97 -4.59
CA ALA A 75 5.52 -5.60 -3.60
C ALA A 75 5.15 -5.18 -2.16
N ILE A 76 4.83 -3.90 -1.94
CA ILE A 76 4.34 -3.42 -0.63
C ILE A 76 3.01 -4.09 -0.27
N ARG A 77 2.07 -4.15 -1.23
CA ARG A 77 0.78 -4.83 -1.04
C ARG A 77 0.97 -6.29 -0.63
N ASP A 78 1.90 -7.00 -1.28
CA ASP A 78 2.17 -8.40 -0.97
C ASP A 78 2.78 -8.57 0.43
N LYS A 79 3.66 -7.65 0.85
CA LYS A 79 4.20 -7.63 2.22
C LYS A 79 3.16 -7.35 3.29
N VAL A 80 2.21 -6.45 3.02
CA VAL A 80 1.08 -6.20 3.92
C VAL A 80 0.18 -7.43 4.03
N VAL A 81 -0.06 -8.12 2.91
CA VAL A 81 -0.84 -9.37 2.90
C VAL A 81 -0.12 -10.48 3.66
N GLU A 82 1.20 -10.62 3.48
CA GLU A 82 2.03 -11.59 4.23
C GLU A 82 1.95 -11.33 5.74
N ALA A 83 2.12 -10.09 6.19
CA ALA A 83 2.01 -9.71 7.59
C ALA A 83 0.62 -10.01 8.17
N TYR A 84 -0.45 -9.77 7.40
CA TYR A 84 -1.82 -10.09 7.81
C TYR A 84 -2.06 -11.61 7.90
N GLN A 85 -1.50 -12.39 6.98
CA GLN A 85 -1.59 -13.85 7.02
C GLN A 85 -0.81 -14.44 8.19
N GLU A 86 0.36 -13.88 8.54
CA GLU A 86 1.15 -14.31 9.69
C GLU A 86 0.40 -14.09 11.01
N LEU A 87 -0.25 -12.93 11.17
CA LEU A 87 -1.14 -12.64 12.30
C LEU A 87 -2.27 -13.67 12.44
N MET A 88 -2.86 -14.13 11.33
CA MET A 88 -3.90 -15.17 11.36
C MET A 88 -3.35 -16.59 11.58
N ARG A 89 -2.06 -16.82 11.30
CA ARG A 89 -1.39 -18.12 11.46
C ARG A 89 -0.84 -18.35 12.85
N MET A 90 -0.71 -17.31 13.68
CA MET A 90 -0.50 -17.47 15.11
C MET A 90 -1.84 -17.82 15.78
N PRO A 91 -2.07 -19.08 16.21
CA PRO A 91 -3.16 -19.32 17.15
C PRO A 91 -2.82 -18.61 18.46
N VAL A 92 -3.77 -17.81 18.96
CA VAL A 92 -3.75 -17.25 20.32
C VAL A 92 -3.79 -18.34 21.38
#